data_AF-A0A8W8M882-F1
#
_entry.id   AF-A0A8W8M882-F1
#
_cell.length_a   1.000
_cell.length_b   1.000
_cell.length_c   1.000
_cell.angle_alpha   90.00
_cell.angle_beta   90.00
_cell.angle_gamma   90.00
#
_symmetry.space_group_name_H-M   'P 1'
#
loop_
_entity.id
_entity.type
_entity.pdbx_description
1 polymer ?
#
loop_
_entity_poly.entity_id
_entity_poly.type
_entity_poly.pdbx_seq_one_letter_code
_entity_poly.pdbx_strand_id
1 'polypeptide(L)'
;MPAIPSGCYYRGSVYPFGWFSTRHCESCQCSTSGQVMCMFNDCWQPACADPVQEKDYCCPTCPNGYTCKAPDGHIVKAGETYHLNSYTSCQCDTHQWTSFTAVCTYQVLSIP
;
A
#
# COMPACT_ATOMS: atom_id res chain seq x y z
N MET A 1 30.98 -40.10 5.28
CA MET A 1 30.73 -38.68 5.61
C MET A 1 29.31 -38.38 5.19
N PRO A 2 28.39 -38.00 6.09
CA PRO A 2 27.01 -37.74 5.70
C PRO A 2 26.96 -36.51 4.78
N ALA A 3 26.27 -36.65 3.64
CA ALA A 3 26.06 -35.55 2.70
C ALA A 3 25.20 -34.49 3.40
N ILE A 4 25.80 -33.35 3.71
CA ILE A 4 25.08 -32.18 4.22
C ILE A 4 24.11 -31.79 3.09
N PRO A 5 22.79 -31.82 3.30
CA PRO A 5 21.86 -31.43 2.26
C PRO A 5 22.19 -29.98 1.89
N SER A 6 22.43 -29.67 0.63
CA SER A 6 22.89 -28.34 0.18
C SER A 6 21.81 -27.25 0.23
N GLY A 7 20.74 -27.47 1.00
CA GLY A 7 19.56 -26.62 1.02
C GLY A 7 18.36 -27.25 1.75
N CYS A 8 17.24 -26.52 1.74
CA CYS A 8 15.98 -26.92 2.35
C CYS A 8 14.92 -27.17 1.27
N TYR A 9 14.11 -28.21 1.46
CA TYR A 9 12.92 -28.42 0.63
C TYR A 9 11.75 -27.62 1.20
N TYR A 10 11.20 -26.70 0.41
CA TYR A 10 10.10 -25.84 0.81
C TYR A 10 9.13 -25.64 -0.36
N ARG A 11 7.83 -25.93 -0.13
CA ARG A 11 6.74 -25.74 -1.11
C ARG A 11 7.00 -26.33 -2.52
N GLY A 12 7.60 -27.51 -2.60
CA GLY A 12 7.85 -28.17 -3.88
C GLY A 12 9.20 -27.86 -4.51
N SER A 13 9.96 -26.89 -3.96
CA SER A 13 11.24 -26.43 -4.49
C SER A 13 12.37 -26.60 -3.47
N VAL A 14 13.60 -26.76 -3.95
CA VAL A 14 14.80 -26.79 -3.09
C VAL A 14 15.44 -25.41 -3.10
N TYR A 15 15.62 -24.81 -1.92
CA TYR A 15 16.26 -23.52 -1.74
C TYR A 15 17.63 -23.65 -1.10
N PRO A 16 18.62 -22.83 -1.47
CA PRO A 16 19.92 -22.82 -0.83
C PRO A 16 19.83 -22.31 0.61
N PHE A 17 20.85 -22.59 1.42
CA PHE A 17 20.98 -22.00 2.75
C PHE A 17 21.05 -20.47 2.68
N GLY A 18 20.38 -19.81 3.63
CA GLY A 18 20.27 -18.36 3.68
C GLY A 18 18.85 -17.87 3.40
N TRP A 19 18.74 -16.59 3.04
CA TRP A 19 17.47 -15.90 2.82
C TRP A 19 16.99 -16.10 1.39
N PHE A 20 15.69 -16.35 1.24
CA PHE A 20 15.02 -16.48 -0.05
C PHE A 20 13.59 -15.94 0.06
N SER A 21 13.11 -15.31 -1.01
CA SER A 21 11.73 -14.84 -1.09
C SER A 21 10.92 -15.78 -1.97
N THR A 22 9.80 -16.27 -1.44
CA THR A 22 8.89 -17.15 -2.20
C THR A 22 7.68 -16.41 -2.74
N ARG A 23 7.28 -15.33 -2.06
CA ARG A 23 6.23 -14.39 -2.47
C ARG A 23 6.71 -12.98 -2.13
N HIS A 24 6.10 -11.98 -2.74
CA HIS A 24 6.43 -10.56 -2.49
C HIS A 24 6.36 -10.21 -0.99
N CYS A 25 5.40 -10.78 -0.25
CA CYS A 25 5.23 -10.57 1.19
C CYS A 25 5.84 -11.63 2.10
N GLU A 26 6.51 -12.64 1.56
CA GLU A 26 6.99 -13.79 2.32
C GLU A 26 8.48 -13.99 2.09
N SER A 27 9.24 -13.67 3.13
CA SER A 27 10.68 -13.86 3.18
C SER A 27 10.99 -15.03 4.09
N CYS A 28 11.66 -16.04 3.56
CA CYS A 28 12.01 -17.24 4.29
C CYS A 28 13.53 -17.36 4.44
N GLN A 29 13.97 -18.03 5.50
CA GLN A 29 15.35 -18.36 5.75
C GLN A 29 15.49 -19.88 5.89
N CYS A 30 16.38 -20.47 5.09
CA CYS A 30 16.78 -21.86 5.21
C CYS A 30 18.02 -21.96 6.11
N SER A 31 17.84 -22.58 7.28
CA SER A 31 18.91 -22.85 8.24
C SER A 31 19.74 -24.07 7.83
N THR A 32 21.00 -24.11 8.24
CA THR A 32 21.90 -25.27 8.05
C THR A 32 21.41 -26.54 8.74
N SER A 33 20.46 -26.42 9.66
CA SER A 33 19.73 -27.55 10.25
C SER A 33 18.68 -28.18 9.33
N GLY A 34 18.43 -27.61 8.14
CA GLY A 34 17.37 -28.03 7.22
C GLY A 34 15.99 -27.46 7.57
N GLN A 35 15.89 -26.58 8.57
CA GLN A 35 14.65 -25.92 8.95
C GLN A 35 14.44 -24.63 8.15
N VAL A 36 13.20 -24.41 7.71
CA VAL A 36 12.80 -23.16 7.04
C VAL A 36 11.97 -22.31 8.00
N MET A 37 12.38 -21.07 8.18
CA MET A 37 11.63 -20.08 8.95
C MET A 37 11.15 -18.97 8.03
N CYS A 38 9.85 -18.74 7.96
CA CYS A 38 9.26 -17.71 7.11
C CYS A 38 8.71 -16.56 7.94
N MET A 39 8.92 -15.35 7.45
CA MET A 39 8.40 -14.11 7.96
C MET A 39 7.45 -13.52 6.93
N PHE A 40 6.25 -13.19 7.38
CA PHE A 40 5.27 -12.46 6.57
C PHE A 40 5.35 -11.00 6.93
N ASN A 41 5.39 -10.15 5.90
CA ASN A 41 5.40 -8.71 6.10
C ASN A 41 3.95 -8.22 6.12
N ASP A 42 3.45 -7.79 7.28
CA ASP A 42 2.16 -7.13 7.38
C ASP A 42 2.26 -5.70 6.83
N CYS A 43 1.37 -5.36 5.92
CA CYS A 43 1.33 -4.03 5.32
C CYS A 43 0.49 -3.10 6.19
N TRP A 44 1.03 -1.93 6.49
CA TRP A 44 0.26 -0.86 7.12
C TRP A 44 -0.80 -0.36 6.15
N GLN A 45 -1.94 0.12 6.68
CA GLN A 45 -2.97 0.70 5.83
C GLN A 45 -2.41 1.94 5.09
N PRO A 46 -2.52 2.00 3.76
CA PRO A 46 -1.94 3.09 3.00
C PRO A 46 -2.57 4.42 3.40
N ALA A 47 -1.72 5.43 3.62
CA ALA A 47 -2.14 6.76 4.01
C ALA A 47 -2.54 7.62 2.79
N CYS A 48 -3.33 7.04 1.88
CA CYS A 48 -3.83 7.70 0.67
C CYS A 48 -5.14 7.07 0.22
N ALA A 49 -5.90 7.82 -0.59
CA ALA A 49 -7.15 7.35 -1.18
C ALA A 49 -6.95 6.47 -2.43
N ASP A 50 -5.74 6.45 -3.01
CA ASP A 50 -5.38 5.73 -4.24
C ASP A 50 -4.14 4.82 -4.08
N PRO A 51 -4.18 3.83 -3.18
CA PRO A 51 -3.09 2.87 -3.06
C PRO A 51 -2.94 2.01 -4.32
N VAL A 52 -1.71 1.88 -4.80
CA VAL A 52 -1.36 1.04 -5.94
C VAL A 52 -0.50 -0.12 -5.47
N GLN A 53 -1.00 -1.35 -5.69
CA GLN A 53 -0.23 -2.56 -5.45
C GLN A 53 0.57 -2.90 -6.70
N GLU A 54 1.87 -2.61 -6.68
CA GLU A 54 2.78 -3.05 -7.73
C GLU A 54 3.09 -4.54 -7.61
N LYS A 55 3.33 -5.19 -8.76
CA LYS A 55 3.51 -6.64 -8.83
C LYS A 55 4.69 -7.13 -8.00
N ASP A 56 5.77 -6.36 -7.98
CA ASP A 56 7.03 -6.74 -7.33
C ASP A 56 7.10 -6.33 -5.83
N TYR A 57 6.12 -5.57 -5.35
CA TYR A 57 6.10 -5.05 -3.99
C TYR A 57 5.09 -5.83 -3.12
N CYS A 58 5.46 -6.07 -1.86
CA CYS A 58 4.54 -6.66 -0.89
C CYS A 58 3.38 -5.71 -0.55
N CYS A 59 3.69 -4.44 -0.33
CA CYS A 59 2.75 -3.47 0.21
C CYS A 59 2.38 -2.43 -0.83
N PRO A 60 1.13 -1.94 -0.79
CA PRO A 60 0.68 -0.92 -1.71
C PRO A 60 1.41 0.38 -1.41
N THR A 61 1.76 1.10 -2.47
CA THR A 61 2.42 2.39 -2.40
C THR A 61 1.44 3.49 -2.82
N CYS A 62 1.71 4.72 -2.38
CA CYS A 62 0.94 5.90 -2.75
C CYS A 62 1.77 6.72 -3.73
N PRO A 63 1.77 6.40 -5.04
CA PRO A 63 2.63 7.07 -6.02
C PRO A 63 2.30 8.55 -6.18
N ASN A 64 1.04 8.93 -5.94
CA ASN A 64 0.56 10.32 -5.99
C ASN A 64 0.71 11.06 -4.65
N GLY A 65 1.29 10.43 -3.62
CA GLY A 65 1.46 11.03 -2.30
C GLY A 65 0.16 11.10 -1.50
N TYR A 66 -0.08 12.23 -0.82
CA TYR A 66 -1.29 12.44 -0.03
C TYR A 66 -2.47 12.81 -0.93
N THR A 67 -3.45 11.92 -0.99
CA THR A 67 -4.67 12.07 -1.78
C THR A 67 -5.90 11.85 -0.92
N CYS A 68 -6.99 12.53 -1.27
CA CYS A 68 -8.27 12.45 -0.58
C CYS A 68 -9.35 11.94 -1.53
N LYS A 69 -10.30 11.16 -1.00
CA LYS A 69 -11.46 10.69 -1.75
C LYS A 69 -12.64 11.66 -1.58
N ALA A 70 -13.18 12.14 -2.68
CA ALA A 70 -14.42 12.89 -2.70
C ALA A 70 -15.65 11.97 -2.54
N PRO A 71 -16.83 12.51 -2.18
CA PRO A 71 -18.04 11.72 -1.91
C PRO A 71 -18.53 10.87 -3.10
N ASP A 72 -18.24 11.28 -4.32
CA ASP A 72 -18.53 10.56 -5.56
C ASP A 72 -17.49 9.48 -5.89
N GLY A 73 -16.40 9.42 -5.12
CA GLY A 73 -15.30 8.50 -5.31
C GLY A 73 -14.12 9.07 -6.11
N HIS A 74 -14.17 10.32 -6.56
CA HIS A 74 -13.05 10.96 -7.25
C HIS A 74 -11.84 11.14 -6.31
N ILE A 75 -10.63 10.99 -6.84
CA ILE A 75 -9.38 11.17 -6.08
C ILE A 75 -8.85 12.59 -6.30
N VAL A 76 -8.73 13.35 -5.21
CA VAL A 76 -8.25 14.73 -5.21
C VAL A 76 -6.86 14.77 -4.59
N LYS A 77 -5.89 15.35 -5.30
CA LYS A 77 -4.52 15.50 -4.78
C LYS A 77 -4.44 16.64 -3.75
N ALA A 78 -3.50 16.55 -2.83
CA ALA A 78 -3.22 17.63 -1.89
C ALA A 78 -3.01 18.97 -2.61
N GLY A 79 -3.78 20.00 -2.24
CA GLY A 79 -3.72 21.33 -2.85
C GLY A 79 -4.48 21.48 -4.18
N GLU A 80 -5.13 20.43 -4.68
CA GLU A 80 -5.98 20.49 -5.87
C GLU A 80 -7.44 20.80 -5.50
N THR A 81 -8.14 21.54 -6.37
CA THR A 81 -9.57 21.82 -6.23
C THR A 81 -10.34 21.02 -7.27
N TYR A 82 -11.18 20.10 -6.81
CA TYR A 82 -12.06 19.30 -7.64
C TYR A 82 -13.48 19.89 -7.63
N HIS A 83 -14.06 20.13 -8.80
CA HIS A 83 -15.44 20.60 -8.91
C HIS A 83 -16.38 19.40 -9.08
N LEU A 84 -17.09 19.04 -8.02
CA LEU A 84 -18.07 17.95 -8.04
C LEU A 84 -19.30 18.34 -8.86
N ASN A 85 -19.75 19.59 -8.76
CA ASN A 85 -20.81 20.17 -9.57
C ASN A 85 -20.68 21.70 -9.61
N SER A 86 -21.59 22.38 -10.31
CA SER A 86 -21.58 23.85 -10.45
C SER A 86 -21.64 24.64 -9.14
N TYR A 87 -22.01 24.00 -8.03
CA TYR A 87 -22.16 24.62 -6.71
C TYR A 87 -21.26 23.99 -5.65
N THR A 88 -20.52 22.93 -5.96
CA THR A 88 -19.77 22.14 -4.96
C THR A 88 -18.35 21.93 -5.43
N SER A 89 -17.40 22.43 -4.65
CA SER A 89 -15.96 22.23 -4.85
C SER A 89 -15.37 21.51 -3.65
N CYS A 90 -14.57 20.47 -3.91
CA CYS A 90 -13.90 19.67 -2.91
C CYS A 90 -12.39 19.91 -2.96
N GLN A 91 -11.77 20.02 -1.80
CA GLN A 91 -10.33 20.21 -1.66
C GLN A 91 -9.77 19.16 -0.70
N CYS A 92 -8.56 18.69 -1.00
CA CYS A 92 -7.81 17.81 -0.12
C CYS A 92 -6.93 18.68 0.80
N ASP A 93 -7.41 18.92 2.01
CA ASP A 93 -6.69 19.67 3.04
C ASP A 93 -5.75 18.74 3.82
N THR A 94 -4.45 19.03 3.78
CA THR A 94 -3.41 18.26 4.47
C THR A 94 -3.35 18.58 5.97
N HIS A 95 -4.09 19.59 6.47
CA HIS A 95 -4.14 19.87 7.91
C HIS A 95 -4.86 18.77 8.70
N GLN A 96 -5.74 17.99 8.06
CA GLN A 96 -6.45 16.87 8.69
C GLN A 96 -5.79 15.53 8.34
N TRP A 97 -4.57 15.31 8.83
CA TRP A 97 -3.74 14.10 8.61
C TRP A 97 -4.44 12.77 8.90
N THR A 98 -5.59 12.78 9.58
CA THR A 98 -6.36 11.59 9.99
C THR A 98 -7.53 11.24 9.07
N SER A 99 -7.85 12.07 8.06
CA SER A 99 -8.99 11.81 7.16
C SER A 99 -8.55 11.93 5.70
N PHE A 100 -8.46 10.81 4.98
CA PHE A 100 -8.25 10.77 3.53
C PHE A 100 -9.53 11.13 2.75
N THR A 101 -10.34 12.04 3.30
CA THR A 101 -11.64 12.44 2.74
C THR A 101 -11.56 13.89 2.29
N ALA A 102 -11.96 14.18 1.06
CA ALA A 102 -11.92 15.54 0.55
C ALA A 102 -13.00 16.38 1.24
N VAL A 103 -12.64 17.60 1.63
CA VAL A 103 -13.57 18.56 2.25
C VAL A 103 -14.31 19.28 1.12
N CYS A 104 -15.60 19.04 1.01
CA CYS A 104 -16.45 19.69 0.01
C CYS A 104 -17.15 20.91 0.60
N THR A 105 -17.00 22.03 -0.09
CA THR A 105 -17.66 23.30 0.21
C THR A 105 -18.73 23.59 -0.83
N TYR A 106 -19.87 24.10 -0.38
CA TYR A 106 -20.97 24.51 -1.23
C TYR A 106 -20.87 26.02 -1.42
N GLN A 107 -20.83 26.49 -2.66
CA GLN A 107 -21.03 27.90 -2.95
C GLN A 107 -22.49 28.24 -2.69
N VAL A 108 -22.78 28.74 -1.50
CA VAL A 108 -24.07 29.37 -1.24
C VAL A 108 -24.08 30.62 -2.11
N LEU A 109 -24.93 30.65 -3.13
CA LEU A 109 -25.26 31.86 -3.89
C LEU A 109 -25.69 32.91 -2.87
N SER A 110 -24.79 33.82 -2.51
CA SER A 110 -25.12 35.03 -1.77
C SER A 110 -25.95 35.89 -2.71
N ILE A 111 -27.27 35.69 -2.67
CA ILE A 111 -28.25 36.56 -3.30
C ILE A 111 -28.17 37.91 -2.55
N PRO A 112 -27.83 39.02 -3.22
CA PRO A 112 -27.87 40.36 -2.60
C PRO A 112 -29.29 40.85 -2.33
#